data_AF-A0A285UFT2-F1
#
_entry.id   AF-A0A285UFT2-F1
#
_cell.length_a   1.000
_cell.length_b   1.000
_cell.length_c   1.000
_cell.angle_alpha   90.00
_cell.angle_beta   90.00
_cell.angle_gamma   90.00
#
_symmetry.space_group_name_H-M   'P 1'
#
loop_
_entity.id
_entity.type
_entity.pdbx_description
1 polymer ?
#
loop_
_entity_poly.entity_id
_entity_poly.type
_entity_poly.pdbx_seq_one_letter_code
_entity_poly.pdbx_strand_id
1 'polypeptide(L)' 'MAKKSNKKKTETAKKPDLAVHETLELHEVLTVKQAAYLKANMMEEIAKDEDLKQIIRKDARNSKKAIKEIQELLP' A
#
# COMPACT_ATOMS: atom_id res chain seq x y z
N MET A 1 -13.95 46.15 -1.95
CA MET A 1 -14.72 45.02 -1.38
C MET A 1 -14.00 43.72 -1.70
N ALA A 2 -13.33 43.15 -0.70
CA ALA A 2 -12.44 42.01 -0.86
C ALA A 2 -13.24 40.70 -1.01
N LYS A 3 -13.04 39.99 -2.13
CA LYS A 3 -13.54 38.62 -2.30
C LYS A 3 -12.68 37.70 -1.43
N LYS A 4 -13.28 37.16 -0.36
CA LYS A 4 -12.67 36.20 0.55
C LYS A 4 -12.31 34.92 -0.20
N SER A 5 -11.02 34.65 -0.34
CA SER A 5 -10.49 33.36 -0.78
C SER A 5 -10.87 32.28 0.22
N ASN A 6 -11.74 31.36 -0.19
CA ASN A 6 -12.20 30.24 0.64
C ASN A 6 -11.07 29.19 0.73
N LYS A 7 -10.26 29.27 1.79
CA LYS A 7 -9.19 28.33 2.10
C LYS A 7 -9.82 27.04 2.62
N LYS A 8 -10.15 26.10 1.72
CA LYS A 8 -10.51 24.73 2.07
C LYS A 8 -9.24 24.06 2.66
N LYS A 9 -9.06 24.17 3.98
CA LYS A 9 -8.08 23.39 4.74
C LYS A 9 -8.41 21.92 4.51
N THR A 10 -7.65 21.26 3.65
CA THR A 10 -7.54 19.81 3.64
C THR A 10 -6.92 19.42 4.97
N GLU A 11 -7.71 18.84 5.85
CA GLU A 11 -7.22 18.12 7.03
C GLU A 11 -6.36 16.96 6.52
N THR A 12 -5.06 17.19 6.42
CA THR A 12 -4.08 16.13 6.22
C THR A 12 -4.13 15.24 7.46
N ALA A 13 -4.54 13.98 7.29
CA ALA A 13 -4.48 12.98 8.35
C ALA A 13 -3.08 12.99 8.97
N LYS A 14 -2.99 13.17 10.29
CA LYS A 14 -1.73 13.22 11.03
C LYS A 14 -1.08 11.82 10.96
N LYS A 15 0.15 11.73 10.45
CA LYS A 15 0.92 10.47 10.49
C LYS A 15 1.11 10.00 11.94
N PRO A 16 1.07 8.69 12.21
CA PRO A 16 1.31 8.16 13.55
C PRO A 16 2.74 8.47 14.01
N ASP A 17 2.90 8.68 15.32
CA ASP A 17 4.23 8.80 15.94
C ASP A 17 4.68 7.38 16.30
N LEU A 18 5.57 6.82 15.48
CA LEU A 18 6.03 5.43 15.58
C LEU A 18 7.37 5.38 16.29
N ALA A 19 7.52 4.43 17.22
CA ALA A 19 8.82 4.11 17.79
C ALA A 19 9.75 3.53 16.70
N VAL A 20 11.07 3.57 16.97
CA VAL A 20 12.09 3.08 16.01
C VAL A 20 11.84 1.62 15.61
N HIS A 21 11.47 0.75 16.55
CA HIS A 21 11.21 -0.66 16.27
C HIS A 21 9.95 -0.87 15.42
N GLU A 22 8.88 -0.09 15.65
CA GLU A 22 7.65 -0.15 14.84
C GLU A 22 7.90 0.33 13.41
N THR A 23 8.73 1.37 13.26
CA THR A 23 9.15 1.85 11.93
C THR A 23 9.94 0.79 11.18
N LEU A 24 10.88 0.11 11.86
CA LEU A 24 11.65 -0.99 11.28
C LEU A 24 10.75 -2.17 10.90
N GLU A 25 9.82 -2.57 11.78
CA GLU A 25 8.86 -3.63 11.52
C GLU A 25 7.98 -3.30 10.29
N LEU A 26 7.52 -2.06 10.16
CA LEU A 26 6.77 -1.64 8.96
C LEU A 26 7.61 -1.68 7.69
N HIS A 27 8.92 -1.37 7.73
CA HIS A 27 9.81 -1.54 6.59
C HIS A 27 10.00 -3.02 6.20
N GLU A 28 10.06 -3.92 7.19
CA GLU A 28 10.14 -5.36 6.94
C GLU A 28 8.84 -5.88 6.30
N VAL A 29 7.68 -5.52 6.86
CA VAL A 29 6.37 -5.88 6.31
C VAL A 29 6.21 -5.30 4.90
N LEU A 30 6.63 -4.06 4.67
CA LEU A 30 6.62 -3.43 3.34
C LEU A 30 7.44 -4.26 2.33
N THR A 31 8.64 -4.68 2.71
CA THR A 31 9.52 -5.51 1.88
C THR A 31 8.86 -6.85 1.53
N VAL A 32 8.26 -7.50 2.52
CA VAL A 32 7.51 -8.75 2.31
C VAL A 32 6.35 -8.55 1.34
N LYS A 33 5.59 -7.46 1.47
CA LYS A 33 4.45 -7.16 0.57
C LYS A 33 4.89 -6.80 -0.84
N GLN A 34 6.00 -6.09 -1.00
CA GLN A 34 6.60 -5.83 -2.31
C GLN A 34 7.03 -7.13 -3.01
N ALA A 35 7.69 -8.03 -2.28
CA ALA A 35 8.06 -9.34 -2.80
C ALA A 35 6.83 -10.18 -3.18
N ALA A 36 5.77 -10.16 -2.36
CA ALA A 36 4.51 -10.83 -2.68
C ALA A 36 3.86 -10.26 -3.94
N TYR A 37 3.76 -8.93 -4.05
CA TYR A 37 3.22 -8.27 -5.23
C TYR A 37 3.98 -8.63 -6.50
N LEU A 38 5.32 -8.57 -6.49
CA LEU A 38 6.14 -8.95 -7.64
C LEU A 38 5.90 -10.41 -8.03
N LYS A 39 5.95 -11.32 -7.05
CA LYS A 39 5.71 -12.75 -7.27
C LYS A 39 4.33 -13.01 -7.87
N ALA A 40 3.28 -12.38 -7.34
CA ALA A 40 1.93 -12.55 -7.84
C ALA A 40 1.82 -12.13 -9.32
N ASN A 41 2.35 -10.95 -9.68
CA ASN A 41 2.33 -10.51 -11.09
C ASN A 41 3.12 -11.46 -12.01
N MET A 42 4.30 -11.93 -11.58
CA MET A 42 5.07 -12.90 -12.36
C MET A 42 4.34 -14.24 -12.52
N MET A 43 3.68 -14.72 -11.46
CA MET A 43 2.96 -15.98 -11.46
C MET A 43 1.66 -15.92 -12.28
N GLU A 44 0.99 -14.76 -12.34
CA GLU A 44 -0.22 -14.58 -13.14
C GLU A 44 0.03 -14.87 -14.62
N GLU A 45 1.18 -14.41 -15.15
CA GLU A 45 1.56 -14.56 -16.56
C GLU A 45 1.83 -16.02 -16.95
N ILE A 46 2.25 -16.86 -16.00
CA ILE A 46 2.59 -18.27 -16.25
C ILE A 46 1.53 -19.26 -15.78
N ALA A 47 0.56 -18.83 -14.97
CA ALA A 47 -0.54 -19.66 -14.54
C ALA A 47 -1.44 -20.01 -15.74
N LYS A 48 -1.86 -21.27 -15.84
CA LYS A 48 -2.76 -21.74 -16.92
C LYS A 48 -4.21 -21.89 -16.45
N ASP A 49 -4.39 -22.28 -15.19
CA ASP A 49 -5.69 -22.45 -14.58
C ASP A 49 -6.33 -21.08 -14.27
N GLU A 50 -7.57 -20.87 -14.72
CA GLU A 50 -8.23 -19.57 -14.62
C GLU A 50 -8.68 -19.24 -13.19
N ASP A 51 -9.05 -20.23 -12.39
CA ASP A 51 -9.40 -20.02 -10.98
C ASP A 51 -8.14 -19.63 -10.18
N LEU A 52 -7.01 -20.29 -10.46
CA LEU A 52 -5.72 -19.92 -9.89
C LEU A 52 -5.32 -18.49 -10.30
N LYS A 53 -5.51 -18.08 -11.57
CA LYS A 53 -5.27 -16.68 -11.98
C LYS A 53 -6.12 -15.69 -11.21
N GLN A 54 -7.39 -16.01 -10.94
CA GLN A 54 -8.25 -15.13 -10.15
C GLN A 54 -7.74 -14.96 -8.72
N ILE A 55 -7.27 -16.05 -8.10
CA ILE A 55 -6.65 -16.03 -6.77
C ILE A 55 -5.38 -15.17 -6.78
N ILE A 56 -4.51 -15.35 -7.78
CA ILE A 56 -3.26 -14.58 -7.92
C ILE A 56 -3.56 -13.08 -8.13
N ARG A 57 -4.51 -12.74 -9.01
CA ARG A 57 -4.95 -11.35 -9.23
C ARG A 57 -5.48 -10.70 -7.96
N LYS A 58 -6.21 -11.46 -7.14
CA LYS A 58 -6.70 -11.00 -5.83
C LYS A 58 -5.54 -10.72 -4.89
N ASP A 59 -4.53 -11.60 -4.85
CA ASP A 59 -3.32 -11.38 -4.04
C ASP A 59 -2.54 -10.15 -4.51
N ALA A 60 -2.36 -9.95 -5.82
CA ALA A 60 -1.70 -8.77 -6.37
C ALA A 60 -2.44 -7.46 -5.97
N ARG A 61 -3.78 -7.44 -6.06
CA ARG A 61 -4.57 -6.27 -5.62
C ARG A 61 -4.42 -6.01 -4.12
N ASN A 62 -4.50 -7.06 -3.30
CA ASN A 62 -4.38 -6.94 -1.85
C ASN A 62 -2.99 -6.47 -1.44
N SER A 63 -1.94 -7.04 -2.02
CA SER A 63 -0.55 -6.65 -1.76
C SER A 63 -0.29 -5.20 -2.19
N LYS A 64 -0.80 -4.77 -3.35
CA LYS A 64 -0.70 -3.37 -3.80
C LYS A 64 -1.41 -2.40 -2.86
N LYS A 65 -2.58 -2.78 -2.34
CA LYS A 65 -3.31 -1.97 -1.34
C LYS A 65 -2.51 -1.85 -0.05
N ALA A 66 -2.03 -2.97 0.49
CA ALA A 66 -1.23 -3.00 1.71
C ALA A 66 0.06 -2.18 1.60
N ILE A 67 0.77 -2.24 0.45
CA ILE A 67 1.96 -1.41 0.19
C ILE A 67 1.64 0.08 0.36
N LYS A 68 0.54 0.55 -0.23
CA LYS A 68 0.13 1.96 -0.11
C LYS A 68 -0.21 2.35 1.32
N GLU A 69 -1.00 1.53 1.99
CA GLU A 69 -1.41 1.77 3.38
C GLU A 69 -0.19 1.83 4.32
N ILE A 70 0.79 0.92 4.16
CA ILE A 70 2.03 0.95 4.95
C ILE A 70 2.87 2.19 4.63
N GLN A 71 2.97 2.59 3.36
CA GLN A 71 3.69 3.81 2.97
C GLN A 71 3.05 5.09 3.53
N GLU A 72 1.73 5.11 3.74
CA GLU A 72 1.03 6.22 4.37
C GLU A 72 1.31 6.31 5.89
N LEU A 73 1.63 5.19 6.53
CA LEU A 73 1.97 5.11 7.96
C LEU A 73 3.43 5.42 8.26
N LEU A 74 4.35 5.11 7.33
CA LEU A 74 5.78 5.36 7.52
C LEU A 74 6.07 6.87 7.62
N PRO A 75 6.97 7.30 8.53
CA PRO A 75 7.31 8.71 8.74
C PRO A 75 7.85 9.39 7.49
#